data_AF-A0A9E0PVC5-F1
#
_entry.id   AF-A0A9E0PVC5-F1
#
_cell.length_a   1.000
_cell.length_b   1.000
_cell.length_c   1.000
_cell.angle_alpha   90.00
_cell.angle_beta   90.00
_cell.angle_gamma   90.00
#
_symmetry.space_group_name_H-M   'P 1'
#
loop_
_entity.id
_entity.type
_entity.pdbx_description
1 polymer ?
#
loop_
_entity_poly.entity_id
_entity_poly.type
_entity_poly.pdbx_seq_one_letter_code
_entity_poly.pdbx_strand_id
1 'polypeptide(L)'
;MPSLTTGKAPTFFAARGLWALLGLLLVLSPLGLLAAGSAWAEWSPEDFSDPAARAGIAAASGGALLPAAAPSGLVQLSALWTAPLPDYAPAFLRSATMGYLVSAFVGVGLILLAVAGLQAIGDRFRRGGSPAALSQE
;
A
#
# COMPACT_ATOMS: atom_id res chain seq x y z
N MET A 1 40.70 -9.60 13.53
CA MET A 1 40.11 -8.29 13.21
C MET A 1 39.34 -8.44 11.90
N PRO A 2 38.00 -8.62 11.91
CA PRO A 2 37.24 -8.75 10.66
C PRO A 2 37.04 -7.39 9.99
N SER A 3 37.28 -7.36 8.68
CA SER A 3 37.21 -6.22 7.79
C SER A 3 35.78 -5.66 7.66
N LEU A 4 35.64 -4.34 7.79
CA LEU A 4 34.41 -3.61 7.51
C LEU A 4 34.06 -3.78 6.02
N THR A 5 32.90 -4.38 5.75
CA THR A 5 32.35 -4.46 4.40
C THR A 5 31.88 -3.06 3.98
N THR A 6 32.58 -2.46 3.02
CA THR A 6 32.14 -1.22 2.38
C THR A 6 30.83 -1.47 1.64
N GLY A 7 29.72 -0.96 2.19
CA GLY A 7 28.42 -0.96 1.53
C GLY A 7 28.51 -0.21 0.19
N LYS A 8 28.12 -0.87 -0.89
CA LYS A 8 28.08 -0.29 -2.24
C LYS A 8 27.05 0.85 -2.25
N ALA A 9 27.50 2.09 -2.39
CA ALA A 9 26.59 3.24 -2.47
C ALA A 9 25.67 3.10 -3.69
N PRO A 10 24.37 3.43 -3.59
CA PRO A 10 23.45 3.34 -4.71
C PRO A 10 23.92 4.26 -5.83
N THR A 11 24.25 3.67 -6.98
CA THR A 11 24.70 4.42 -8.16
C THR A 11 23.55 5.23 -8.75
N PHE A 12 23.83 6.44 -9.26
CA PHE A 12 22.83 7.33 -9.90
C PHE A 12 21.98 6.67 -11.00
N PHE A 13 22.52 5.69 -11.72
CA PHE A 13 21.77 4.92 -12.72
C PHE A 13 20.71 4.00 -12.12
N ALA A 14 20.94 3.47 -10.92
CA ALA A 14 19.93 2.73 -10.17
C ALA A 14 18.79 3.66 -9.73
N ALA A 15 19.10 4.91 -9.36
CA ALA A 15 18.08 5.90 -9.04
C ALA A 15 17.22 6.24 -10.26
N ARG A 16 17.82 6.49 -11.44
CA ARG A 16 17.05 6.78 -12.68
C ARG A 16 16.13 5.62 -13.09
N GLY A 17 16.62 4.39 -13.02
CA GLY A 17 15.80 3.20 -13.29
C GLY A 17 14.68 3.02 -12.26
N LEU A 18 14.97 3.25 -10.99
CA LEU A 18 13.96 3.22 -9.92
C LEU A 18 12.88 4.30 -10.12
N TRP A 19 13.25 5.53 -10.47
CA TRP A 19 12.30 6.59 -10.76
C TRP A 19 11.45 6.29 -11.99
N ALA A 20 12.03 5.70 -13.03
CA ALA A 20 11.28 5.25 -14.21
C ALA A 20 10.28 4.14 -13.84
N LEU A 21 10.71 3.17 -13.04
CA LEU A 21 9.83 2.11 -12.52
C LEU A 21 8.70 2.69 -11.65
N LEU A 22 9.01 3.61 -10.74
CA LEU A 22 8.03 4.29 -9.90
C LEU A 22 7.04 5.12 -10.73
N GLY A 23 7.52 5.85 -11.74
CA GLY A 23 6.67 6.59 -12.67
C GLY A 23 5.76 5.66 -13.47
N LEU A 24 6.28 4.52 -13.93
CA LEU A 24 5.48 3.49 -14.58
C LEU A 24 4.42 2.93 -13.63
N LEU A 25 4.79 2.55 -12.40
CA LEU A 25 3.86 2.09 -11.38
C LEU A 25 2.78 3.13 -11.08
N LEU A 26 3.15 4.41 -10.98
CA LEU A 26 2.21 5.51 -10.73
C LEU A 26 1.14 5.63 -11.83
N VAL A 27 1.49 5.34 -13.08
CA VAL A 27 0.54 5.34 -14.21
C VAL A 27 -0.26 4.05 -14.27
N LEU A 28 0.36 2.89 -14.01
CA LEU A 28 -0.32 1.59 -14.05
C LEU A 28 -1.29 1.39 -12.88
N SER A 29 -1.01 1.96 -11.71
CA SER A 29 -1.87 1.82 -10.52
C SER A 29 -3.31 2.31 -10.74
N PRO A 30 -3.57 3.53 -11.26
CA PRO A 30 -4.94 3.98 -11.54
C PRO A 30 -5.55 3.28 -12.76
N LEU A 31 -4.75 2.78 -13.71
CA LEU A 31 -5.28 1.97 -14.81
C LEU A 31 -5.85 0.63 -14.33
N GLY A 32 -5.31 0.08 -13.24
CA GLY A 32 -5.85 -1.09 -12.57
C GLY A 32 -7.29 -0.91 -12.06
N LEU A 33 -7.69 0.31 -11.69
CA LEU A 33 -9.09 0.62 -11.30
C LEU A 33 -10.07 0.61 -12.49
N LEU A 34 -9.57 0.75 -13.72
CA LEU A 34 -10.37 0.71 -14.94
C LEU A 34 -10.48 -0.69 -15.54
N ALA A 35 -9.65 -1.63 -15.08
CA ALA A 35 -9.74 -3.03 -15.49
C ALA A 35 -11.07 -3.61 -14.99
N ALA A 36 -11.81 -4.27 -15.87
CA ALA A 36 -13.08 -4.89 -15.52
C ALA A 36 -12.85 -6.09 -14.57
N GLY A 37 -13.41 -6.02 -13.36
CA GLY A 37 -13.29 -7.06 -12.33
C GLY A 37 -13.10 -6.47 -10.93
N SER A 38 -13.10 -7.32 -9.89
CA SER A 38 -12.65 -6.93 -8.55
C SER A 38 -11.17 -6.57 -8.58
N ALA A 39 -10.74 -5.63 -7.73
CA ALA A 39 -9.33 -5.25 -7.73
C ALA A 39 -8.47 -6.43 -7.28
N TRP A 40 -7.26 -6.53 -7.83
CA TRP A 40 -6.29 -7.52 -7.39
C TRP A 40 -6.04 -7.32 -5.89
N ALA A 41 -6.23 -8.37 -5.09
CA ALA A 41 -6.17 -8.41 -3.62
C ALA A 41 -7.44 -8.03 -2.84
N GLU A 42 -8.60 -7.90 -3.48
CA GLU A 42 -9.90 -7.79 -2.76
C GLU A 42 -10.61 -9.13 -2.59
N TRP A 43 -10.01 -10.22 -3.04
CA TRP A 43 -10.61 -11.53 -2.93
C TRP A 43 -10.66 -11.98 -1.47
N SER A 44 -11.87 -12.27 -1.00
CA SER A 44 -12.15 -12.71 0.36
C SER A 44 -12.48 -14.22 0.36
N PRO A 45 -12.37 -14.94 1.50
CA PRO A 45 -12.76 -16.34 1.56
C PRO A 45 -14.22 -16.57 1.13
N GLU A 46 -15.13 -15.65 1.42
CA GLU A 46 -16.54 -15.73 1.00
C GLU A 46 -16.71 -15.76 -0.54
N ASP A 47 -15.82 -15.13 -1.31
CA ASP A 47 -15.92 -15.07 -2.78
C ASP A 47 -15.75 -16.46 -3.42
N PHE A 48 -15.11 -17.41 -2.73
CA PHE A 48 -15.01 -18.80 -3.19
C PHE A 48 -16.34 -19.56 -3.09
N SER A 49 -17.31 -19.02 -2.36
CA SER A 49 -18.66 -19.58 -2.22
C SER A 49 -19.70 -18.91 -3.13
N ASP A 50 -19.43 -17.71 -3.65
CA ASP A 50 -20.30 -17.00 -4.59
C ASP A 50 -19.99 -17.42 -6.05
N PRO A 51 -20.95 -18.00 -6.79
CA PRO A 51 -20.78 -18.36 -8.20
C PRO A 51 -20.32 -17.21 -9.10
N ALA A 52 -20.78 -15.98 -8.86
CA ALA A 52 -20.43 -14.83 -9.69
C ALA A 52 -18.97 -14.39 -9.44
N ALA A 53 -18.57 -14.29 -8.17
CA ALA A 53 -17.20 -13.96 -7.79
C ALA A 53 -16.20 -15.03 -8.27
N ARG A 54 -16.55 -16.32 -8.16
CA ARG A 54 -15.74 -17.42 -8.71
C ARG A 54 -15.47 -17.29 -10.21
N ALA A 55 -16.47 -16.86 -10.99
CA ALA A 55 -16.31 -16.64 -12.43
C ALA A 55 -15.32 -15.50 -12.71
N GLY A 56 -15.37 -14.43 -11.91
CA GLY A 56 -14.42 -13.32 -11.98
C GLY A 56 -12.99 -13.74 -11.64
N ILE A 57 -12.80 -14.51 -10.57
CA ILE A 57 -11.48 -15.03 -10.18
C ILE A 57 -10.94 -15.99 -11.25
N ALA A 58 -11.79 -16.84 -11.83
CA ALA A 58 -11.38 -17.75 -12.91
C ALA A 58 -10.92 -16.97 -14.15
N ALA A 59 -11.66 -15.92 -14.53
CA ALA A 59 -11.30 -15.05 -15.65
C ALA A 59 -9.96 -14.33 -15.40
N ALA A 60 -9.76 -13.79 -14.19
CA ALA A 60 -8.50 -13.12 -13.81
C ALA A 60 -7.30 -14.10 -13.73
N SER A 61 -7.56 -15.37 -13.41
CA SER A 61 -6.54 -16.43 -13.26
C SER A 61 -6.26 -17.20 -14.56
N GLY A 62 -6.71 -16.70 -15.72
CA GLY A 62 -6.50 -17.37 -17.02
C GLY A 62 -7.25 -18.70 -17.17
N GLY A 63 -8.38 -18.86 -16.47
CA GLY A 63 -9.22 -20.06 -16.52
C GLY A 63 -8.78 -21.18 -15.57
N ALA A 64 -7.90 -20.90 -14.61
CA ALA A 64 -7.48 -21.88 -13.61
C ALA A 64 -8.67 -22.42 -12.80
N LEU A 65 -8.67 -23.74 -12.53
CA LEU A 65 -9.69 -24.38 -11.72
C LEU A 65 -9.61 -23.86 -10.28
N LEU A 66 -10.65 -23.15 -9.84
CA LEU A 66 -10.76 -22.75 -8.45
C LEU A 66 -11.06 -23.96 -7.56
N PRO A 67 -10.38 -24.07 -6.39
CA PRO A 67 -10.78 -25.00 -5.34
C PRO A 67 -12.26 -24.83 -4.97
N ALA A 68 -12.90 -25.91 -4.54
CA ALA A 68 -14.32 -25.89 -4.18
C ALA A 68 -14.62 -24.96 -2.99
N ALA A 69 -13.65 -24.78 -2.09
CA ALA A 69 -13.71 -23.91 -0.92
C ALA A 69 -12.46 -23.02 -0.84
N ALA A 70 -12.54 -21.93 -0.08
CA ALA A 70 -11.40 -21.04 0.14
C ALA A 70 -10.20 -21.80 0.75
N PRO A 71 -8.95 -21.51 0.32
CA PRO A 71 -7.77 -22.08 0.94
C PRO A 71 -7.69 -21.77 2.44
N SER A 72 -7.32 -22.76 3.25
CA SER A 72 -7.27 -22.62 4.72
C SER A 72 -6.34 -21.50 5.19
N GLY A 73 -5.23 -21.25 4.49
CA GLY A 73 -4.33 -20.12 4.78
C GLY A 73 -5.00 -18.77 4.57
N LEU A 74 -5.86 -18.63 3.55
CA LEU A 74 -6.59 -17.39 3.27
C LEU A 74 -7.60 -17.11 4.39
N VAL A 75 -8.31 -18.15 4.85
CA VAL A 75 -9.24 -18.07 6.00
C VAL A 75 -8.51 -17.69 7.30
N GLN A 76 -7.31 -18.22 7.54
CA GLN A 76 -6.54 -17.87 8.74
C GLN A 76 -6.04 -16.43 8.70
N LEU A 77 -5.58 -15.96 7.54
CA LEU A 77 -5.10 -14.59 7.37
C LEU A 77 -6.25 -13.57 7.46
N SER A 78 -7.43 -13.88 6.89
CA SER A 78 -8.59 -12.98 7.01
C SER A 78 -9.09 -12.87 8.46
N ALA A 79 -8.94 -13.92 9.26
CA ALA A 79 -9.28 -13.89 10.68
C ALA A 79 -8.31 -13.04 11.53
N LEU A 80 -7.06 -12.86 11.07
CA LEU A 80 -6.06 -12.08 11.81
C LEU A 80 -6.31 -10.56 11.71
N TRP A 81 -6.92 -10.11 10.62
CA TRP A 81 -7.12 -8.69 10.36
C TRP A 81 -8.47 -8.45 9.69
N THR A 82 -9.38 -7.83 10.43
CA THR A 82 -10.62 -7.26 9.87
C THR A 82 -10.36 -5.84 9.42
N ALA A 83 -10.57 -5.56 8.13
CA ALA A 83 -10.39 -4.22 7.58
C ALA A 83 -11.39 -3.23 8.23
N PRO A 84 -10.94 -2.09 8.76
CA PRO A 84 -11.84 -1.08 9.35
C PRO A 84 -12.80 -0.44 8.34
N LEU A 85 -12.43 -0.45 7.05
CA LEU A 85 -13.21 0.05 5.93
C LEU A 85 -13.20 -1.03 4.83
N PRO A 86 -14.14 -1.99 4.85
CA PRO A 86 -14.26 -2.99 3.79
C PRO A 86 -14.55 -2.30 2.45
N ASP A 87 -13.98 -2.86 1.38
CA ASP A 87 -14.14 -2.42 -0.02
C ASP A 87 -13.82 -0.95 -0.29
N TYR A 88 -13.11 -0.29 0.64
CA TYR A 88 -12.77 1.13 0.58
C TYR A 88 -13.97 2.07 0.38
N ALA A 89 -15.19 1.58 0.64
CA ALA A 89 -16.44 2.27 0.38
C ALA A 89 -17.24 2.48 1.68
N PRO A 90 -17.16 3.66 2.29
CA PRO A 90 -18.06 4.03 3.36
C PRO A 90 -19.52 3.86 2.92
N ALA A 91 -20.40 3.41 3.82
CA ALA A 91 -21.80 3.11 3.51
C ALA A 91 -22.60 4.26 2.87
N PHE A 92 -22.11 5.51 2.96
CA PHE A 92 -22.71 6.68 2.33
C PHE A 92 -22.29 6.89 0.85
N LEU A 93 -21.21 6.26 0.38
CA LEU A 93 -20.79 6.31 -1.02
C LEU A 93 -21.45 5.16 -1.79
N ARG A 94 -22.36 5.51 -2.71
CA ARG A 94 -23.07 4.52 -3.54
C ARG A 94 -22.25 3.99 -4.73
N SER A 95 -21.08 4.56 -4.99
CA SER A 95 -20.20 4.16 -6.10
C SER A 95 -18.89 3.62 -5.56
N ALA A 96 -18.57 2.36 -5.91
CA ALA A 96 -17.31 1.72 -5.55
C ALA A 96 -16.10 2.52 -6.04
N THR A 97 -16.12 3.00 -7.29
CA THR A 97 -15.07 3.86 -7.86
C THR A 97 -14.83 5.13 -7.04
N MET A 98 -15.89 5.75 -6.53
CA MET A 98 -15.77 6.92 -5.66
C MET A 98 -15.16 6.56 -4.31
N GLY A 99 -15.48 5.37 -3.77
CA GLY A 99 -14.84 4.80 -2.58
C GLY A 99 -13.32 4.71 -2.73
N TYR A 100 -12.84 4.10 -3.82
CA TYR A 100 -11.40 4.02 -4.10
C TYR A 100 -10.72 5.39 -4.18
N LEU A 101 -11.32 6.34 -4.89
CA LEU A 101 -10.74 7.68 -5.04
C LEU A 101 -10.65 8.40 -3.68
N VAL A 102 -11.73 8.40 -2.91
CA VAL A 102 -11.77 9.04 -1.59
C VAL A 102 -10.77 8.37 -0.65
N SER A 103 -10.74 7.04 -0.62
CA SER A 103 -9.78 6.27 0.17
C SER A 103 -8.33 6.58 -0.20
N ALA A 104 -8.03 6.69 -1.50
CA ALA A 104 -6.69 7.05 -1.98
C ALA A 104 -6.27 8.45 -1.51
N PHE A 105 -7.14 9.46 -1.63
CA PHE A 105 -6.83 10.81 -1.13
C PHE A 105 -6.63 10.84 0.39
N VAL A 106 -7.46 10.13 1.14
CA VAL A 106 -7.31 10.01 2.60
C VAL A 106 -5.98 9.34 2.96
N GLY A 107 -5.64 8.23 2.30
CA GLY A 107 -4.38 7.52 2.51
C GLY A 107 -3.16 8.39 2.24
N VAL A 108 -3.14 9.12 1.10
CA VAL A 108 -2.06 10.06 0.76
C VAL A 108 -1.96 11.16 1.82
N GLY A 109 -3.09 11.73 2.24
CA GLY A 109 -3.13 12.75 3.30
C GLY A 109 -2.53 12.26 4.61
N LEU A 110 -2.90 11.06 5.05
CA LEU A 110 -2.38 10.45 6.29
C LEU A 110 -0.87 10.19 6.23
N ILE A 111 -0.35 9.71 5.09
CA ILE A 111 1.09 9.49 4.91
C ILE A 111 1.85 10.82 5.00
N LEU A 112 1.38 11.85 4.30
CA LEU A 112 2.01 13.17 4.32
C LEU A 112 2.01 13.77 5.73
N LEU A 113 0.90 13.64 6.46
CA LEU A 113 0.80 14.09 7.85
C LEU A 113 1.73 13.32 8.79
N ALA A 114 1.85 12.00 8.63
CA ALA A 114 2.75 11.19 9.46
C ALA A 114 4.21 11.58 9.23
N VAL A 115 4.62 11.75 7.97
CA VAL A 115 5.98 12.19 7.61
C VAL A 115 6.25 13.59 8.16
N ALA A 116 5.34 14.53 7.95
CA ALA A 116 5.47 15.89 8.47
C ALA A 116 5.52 15.93 10.00
N GLY A 117 4.70 15.13 10.67
CA GLY A 117 4.69 15.02 12.13
C GLY A 117 6.01 14.47 12.68
N LEU A 118 6.53 13.39 12.08
CA LEU A 118 7.83 12.82 12.47
C LEU A 118 8.97 13.82 12.26
N GLN A 119 8.96 14.55 11.14
CA GLN A 119 9.94 15.61 10.87
C GLN A 119 9.85 16.74 11.91
N ALA A 120 8.63 17.21 12.22
CA ALA A 120 8.42 18.28 13.20
C ALA A 120 8.90 17.88 14.61
N ILE A 121 8.68 16.62 15.00
CA ILE A 121 9.18 16.07 16.28
C ILE A 121 10.71 16.01 16.27
N GLY A 122 11.31 15.47 15.21
CA GLY A 122 12.77 15.38 15.07
C GLY A 122 13.46 16.74 15.08
N ASP A 123 12.89 17.72 14.39
CA ASP A 123 13.37 19.11 14.37
C ASP A 123 13.27 19.77 15.74
N ARG A 124 12.19 19.51 16.48
CA ARG A 124 12.00 20.04 17.83
C ARG A 124 13.06 19.51 18.80
N PHE A 125 13.41 18.23 18.70
CA PHE A 125 14.51 17.64 19.48
C PHE A 125 15.87 18.21 19.09
N ARG A 126 16.11 18.42 17.79
CA ARG A 126 17.39 18.96 17.29
C ARG A 126 17.63 20.41 17.73
N ARG A 127 16.57 21.23 17.81
CA ARG A 127 16.64 22.63 18.28
C ARG A 127 16.78 22.75 19.80
N GLY A 128 16.16 21.85 20.56
CA GLY A 128 16.28 21.82 22.03
C GLY A 128 17.62 21.32 22.55
N GLY A 129 18.39 20.61 21.71
CA GLY A 129 19.73 20.10 22.01
C GLY A 129 20.88 20.99 21.50
N SER A 130 20.61 22.17 20.96
CA SER A 130 21.66 23.16 20.71
C SER A 130 21.96 23.88 22.03
N PRO A 131 23.03 23.52 22.78
CA PRO A 131 23.54 24.45 23.77
C PRO A 131 23.85 25.72 22.99
N ALA A 132 23.15 26.80 23.33
CA ALA A 132 23.55 28.15 22.97
C ALA A 132 25.07 28.18 23.13
N ALA A 133 25.77 28.42 22.02
CA ALA A 133 27.21 28.43 21.95
C ALA A 133 27.73 29.16 23.18
N LEU A 134 28.41 28.38 24.02
CA LEU A 134 29.15 28.78 25.21
C LEU A 134 30.36 29.62 24.79
N SER A 135 30.11 30.70 24.06
CA SER A 135 31.13 31.58 23.45
C SER A 135 30.80 33.05 23.70
N GLN A 136 30.44 33.35 24.94
CA GLN A 136 30.59 34.68 25.53
C GLN A 136 31.39 34.48 26.83
N GLU A 137 32.59 33.89 26.69
CA GLU A 137 33.72 34.14 27.58
C GLU A 137 34.71 35.04 26.85
#